data_AF-A0A1J3HQT6-F1
#
_entry.id   AF-A0A1J3HQT6-F1
#
_cell.length_a   1.000
_cell.length_b   1.000
_cell.length_c   1.000
_cell.angle_alpha   90.00
_cell.angle_beta   90.00
_cell.angle_gamma   90.00
#
_symmetry.space_group_name_H-M   'P 1'
#
loop_
_entity.id
_entity.type
_entity.pdbx_description
1 polymer ?
#
loop_
_entity_poly.entity_id
_entity_poly.type
_entity_poly.pdbx_seq_one_letter_code
_entity_poly.pdbx_strand_id
1 'polypeptide(L)'
;MVIYGDTDSVMVQFGVSDVEAAMNLGREAAEYISRTFIKPIKLEFEKVYFPYLLINKKRYAGLLWTNPQKFYKMDTKGIETMRRDNCLLVKNLVTESLHKILIDRDVPGAAEYVKNTISDLLMNRIDLSLLVITKGLTKTGDDYEVKSAHGELAERMRKVRRLLCSARPVVIQTAANPTISDQEQQQDQLWRIAQRTASVVRYNNYLFDHLLVLLIMRTQDG
;
A
#
# COMPACT_ATOMS: atom_id res chain seq x y z
N MET A 1 -16.69 -25.99 9.95
CA MET A 1 -15.24 -26.26 9.78
C MET A 1 -14.45 -25.03 10.22
N VAL A 2 -13.35 -25.20 10.96
CA VAL A 2 -12.45 -24.07 11.29
C VAL A 2 -11.59 -23.75 10.07
N ILE A 3 -11.62 -22.49 9.59
CA ILE A 3 -10.83 -22.06 8.42
C ILE A 3 -9.50 -21.45 8.86
N TYR A 4 -9.49 -20.71 9.98
CA TYR A 4 -8.33 -19.97 10.44
C TYR A 4 -8.40 -19.75 11.95
N GLY A 5 -7.24 -19.54 12.58
CA GLY A 5 -7.14 -19.10 13.96
C GLY A 5 -5.86 -18.29 14.17
N ASP A 6 -5.94 -17.26 15.01
CA ASP A 6 -4.80 -16.43 15.42
C ASP A 6 -4.89 -16.20 16.92
N THR A 7 -3.94 -16.78 17.68
CA THR A 7 -3.71 -16.65 19.12
C THR A 7 -4.95 -16.80 20.02
N ASP A 8 -5.84 -15.82 20.00
CA ASP A 8 -7.05 -15.66 20.81
C ASP A 8 -8.36 -15.68 19.99
N SER A 9 -8.27 -15.82 18.67
CA SER A 9 -9.42 -15.79 17.74
C SER A 9 -9.48 -17.03 16.85
N VAL A 10 -10.70 -17.49 16.55
CA VAL A 10 -10.97 -18.61 15.63
C VAL A 10 -12.03 -18.19 14.63
N MET A 11 -11.80 -18.47 13.36
CA MET A 11 -12.73 -18.21 12.27
C MET A 11 -13.34 -19.52 11.79
N VAL A 12 -14.65 -19.63 11.89
CA VAL A 12 -15.41 -20.86 11.62
C VAL A 12 -16.34 -20.65 10.44
N GLN A 13 -16.31 -21.58 9.48
CA GLN A 13 -17.31 -21.72 8.45
C GLN A 13 -18.46 -22.60 8.96
N PHE A 14 -19.64 -21.99 9.13
CA PHE A 14 -20.85 -22.71 9.51
C PHE A 14 -21.56 -23.40 8.34
N GLY A 15 -21.20 -23.07 7.09
CA GLY A 15 -21.81 -23.68 5.90
C GLY A 15 -23.17 -23.07 5.50
N VAL A 16 -23.63 -22.03 6.21
CA VAL A 16 -24.82 -21.26 5.87
C VAL A 16 -24.46 -20.10 4.93
N SER A 17 -25.35 -19.78 4.00
CA SER A 17 -25.19 -18.66 3.06
C SER A 17 -25.73 -17.33 3.58
N ASP A 18 -26.52 -17.37 4.65
CA ASP A 18 -27.13 -16.19 5.26
C ASP A 18 -26.30 -15.65 6.43
N VAL A 19 -26.16 -14.33 6.49
CA VAL A 19 -25.36 -13.63 7.50
C VAL A 19 -26.05 -13.68 8.85
N GLU A 20 -27.38 -13.55 8.91
CA GLU A 20 -28.12 -13.60 10.16
C GLU A 20 -28.03 -14.99 10.81
N ALA A 21 -28.25 -16.04 10.03
CA ALA A 21 -28.06 -17.42 10.47
C ALA A 21 -26.63 -17.66 10.98
N ALA A 22 -25.61 -17.19 10.27
CA ALA A 22 -24.21 -17.32 10.68
C ALA A 22 -23.92 -16.60 12.01
N MET A 23 -24.49 -15.41 12.22
CA MET A 23 -24.36 -14.67 13.48
C MET A 23 -25.01 -15.40 14.65
N ASN A 24 -26.21 -15.95 14.45
CA ASN A 24 -26.92 -16.70 15.50
C ASN A 24 -26.15 -17.96 15.91
N LEU A 25 -25.68 -18.75 14.94
CA LEU A 25 -24.83 -19.91 15.18
C LEU A 25 -23.50 -19.54 15.85
N GLY A 26 -22.92 -18.40 15.46
CA GLY A 26 -21.71 -17.87 16.09
C GLY A 26 -21.88 -17.56 17.57
N ARG A 27 -23.00 -16.92 17.95
CA ARG A 27 -23.33 -16.62 19.35
C ARG A 27 -23.58 -17.90 20.16
N GLU A 28 -24.36 -18.82 19.61
CA GLU A 28 -24.66 -20.11 20.24
C GLU A 28 -23.38 -20.92 20.48
N ALA A 29 -22.51 -21.02 19.46
CA ALA A 29 -21.23 -21.71 19.57
C ALA A 29 -20.31 -21.07 20.63
N ALA A 30 -20.23 -19.73 20.66
CA ALA A 30 -19.42 -19.01 21.65
C ALA A 30 -19.90 -19.25 23.08
N GLU A 31 -21.22 -19.24 23.31
CA GLU A 31 -21.80 -19.53 24.62
C GLU A 31 -21.58 -20.99 25.04
N TYR A 32 -21.82 -21.93 24.12
CA TYR A 32 -21.61 -23.36 24.36
C TYR A 32 -20.15 -23.66 24.74
N ILE A 33 -19.20 -23.12 23.99
CA ILE A 33 -17.77 -23.29 24.24
C ILE A 33 -17.36 -22.63 25.57
N SER A 34 -17.90 -21.43 25.87
CA SER A 34 -17.62 -20.72 27.12
C SER A 34 -17.99 -21.53 28.38
N ARG A 35 -19.04 -22.35 28.31
CA ARG A 35 -19.45 -23.22 29.43
C ARG A 35 -18.44 -24.34 29.75
N THR A 36 -17.56 -24.66 28.80
CA THR A 36 -16.53 -25.69 28.98
C THR A 36 -15.30 -25.16 29.73
N PHE A 37 -15.10 -23.83 29.74
CA PHE A 37 -13.97 -23.20 30.39
C PHE A 37 -14.25 -22.82 31.85
N ILE A 38 -13.19 -22.75 32.66
CA ILE A 38 -13.26 -22.29 34.05
C ILE A 38 -13.40 -20.76 34.04
N LYS A 39 -14.33 -20.23 34.85
CA LYS A 39 -14.49 -18.78 35.04
C LYS A 39 -13.15 -18.17 35.49
N PRO A 40 -12.72 -16.99 34.96
CA PRO A 40 -13.49 -16.01 34.20
C PRO A 40 -13.33 -16.09 32.67
N ILE A 41 -12.82 -17.20 32.12
CA ILE A 41 -12.57 -17.31 30.68
C ILE A 41 -13.92 -17.41 29.94
N LYS A 42 -14.13 -16.53 28.97
CA LYS A 42 -15.33 -16.48 28.13
C LYS A 42 -14.95 -16.21 26.68
N LEU A 43 -15.57 -16.95 25.77
CA LEU A 43 -15.52 -16.70 24.33
C LEU A 43 -16.74 -15.89 23.93
N GLU A 44 -16.53 -14.84 23.15
CA GLU A 44 -17.61 -13.99 22.67
C GLU A 44 -17.61 -13.96 21.14
N PHE A 45 -18.80 -13.96 20.57
CA PHE A 45 -18.97 -13.73 19.14
C PHE A 45 -18.71 -12.25 18.85
N GLU A 46 -17.82 -11.97 17.90
CA GLU A 46 -17.43 -10.59 17.55
C GLU A 46 -18.10 -10.11 16.25
N LYS A 47 -17.96 -10.87 15.15
CA LYS A 47 -18.33 -10.43 13.79
C LYS A 47 -18.40 -11.58 12.80
N VAL A 48 -19.07 -11.36 11.67
CA VAL A 48 -19.06 -12.25 10.49
C VAL A 48 -18.34 -11.56 9.32
N TYR A 49 -17.58 -12.34 8.54
CA TYR A 49 -17.03 -11.90 7.25
C TYR A 49 -17.82 -12.50 6.09
N PHE A 50 -18.33 -11.65 5.19
CA PHE A 50 -19.03 -12.12 4.00
C PHE A 50 -19.04 -11.07 2.86
N PRO A 51 -18.32 -11.27 1.75
CA PRO A 51 -17.37 -12.37 1.47
C PRO A 51 -16.07 -12.26 2.29
N TYR A 52 -15.35 -13.39 2.37
CA TYR A 52 -14.06 -13.52 3.07
C TYR A 52 -12.97 -13.99 2.11
N LEU A 53 -11.81 -13.33 2.16
CA LEU A 53 -10.63 -13.61 1.35
C LEU A 53 -9.41 -13.81 2.26
N LEU A 54 -9.01 -15.07 2.41
CA LEU A 54 -7.78 -15.43 3.11
C LEU A 54 -6.66 -15.61 2.07
N ILE A 55 -5.58 -14.84 2.20
CA ILE A 55 -4.40 -14.94 1.32
C ILE A 55 -3.34 -15.78 2.01
N ASN A 56 -3.01 -15.45 3.27
CA ASN A 56 -1.99 -16.12 4.05
C ASN A 56 -2.24 -15.93 5.54
N LYS A 57 -1.46 -16.58 6.41
CA LYS A 57 -1.50 -16.32 7.85
C LYS A 57 -1.29 -14.83 8.11
N LYS A 58 -2.16 -14.23 8.93
CA LYS A 58 -2.22 -12.79 9.23
C LYS A 58 -2.43 -11.87 8.02
N ARG A 59 -2.77 -12.40 6.83
CA ARG A 59 -3.04 -11.65 5.60
C ARG A 59 -4.42 -12.03 5.05
N TYR A 60 -5.43 -11.24 5.40
CA TYR A 60 -6.81 -11.50 4.98
C TYR A 60 -7.59 -10.20 4.75
N ALA A 61 -8.63 -10.29 3.93
CA ALA A 61 -9.59 -9.24 3.68
C ALA A 61 -11.02 -9.77 3.73
N GLY A 62 -11.98 -8.93 4.04
CA GLY A 62 -13.38 -9.30 3.95
C GLY A 62 -14.30 -8.14 4.29
N LEU A 63 -15.58 -8.27 3.92
CA LEU A 63 -16.59 -7.33 4.38
C LEU A 63 -17.02 -7.71 5.79
N LEU A 64 -16.95 -6.74 6.69
CA LEU A 64 -17.24 -6.93 8.11
C LEU A 64 -18.73 -6.68 8.36
N TRP A 65 -19.41 -7.67 8.92
CA TRP A 65 -20.81 -7.61 9.31
C TRP A 65 -20.92 -7.69 10.84
N THR A 66 -21.45 -6.63 11.44
CA THR A 66 -21.88 -6.59 12.85
C THR A 66 -23.40 -6.75 12.96
N ASN A 67 -24.13 -6.28 11.95
CA ASN A 67 -25.57 -6.41 11.80
C ASN A 67 -25.88 -7.17 10.50
N PRO A 68 -26.98 -7.93 10.44
CA PRO A 68 -27.30 -8.76 9.28
C PRO A 68 -27.73 -7.98 8.04
N GLN A 69 -28.21 -6.74 8.20
CA GLN A 69 -28.78 -5.99 7.06
C GLN A 69 -27.74 -5.27 6.19
N LYS A 70 -26.63 -4.83 6.77
CA LYS A 70 -25.63 -4.05 6.04
C LYS A 70 -24.23 -4.31 6.61
N PHE A 71 -23.27 -4.51 5.72
CA PHE A 71 -21.87 -4.54 6.10
C PHE A 71 -21.40 -3.17 6.60
N TYR A 72 -20.53 -3.18 7.61
CA TYR A 72 -20.01 -1.96 8.23
C TYR A 72 -18.91 -1.33 7.38
N LYS A 73 -17.87 -2.12 7.05
CA LYS A 73 -16.73 -1.70 6.22
C LYS A 73 -15.99 -2.90 5.64
N MET A 74 -15.14 -2.65 4.66
CA MET A 74 -14.11 -3.59 4.24
C MET A 74 -12.96 -3.58 5.26
N ASP A 75 -12.64 -4.74 5.83
CA ASP A 75 -11.48 -4.91 6.72
C ASP A 75 -10.35 -5.60 5.96
N THR A 76 -9.13 -5.09 6.15
CA THR A 76 -7.91 -5.63 5.54
C THR A 76 -6.84 -5.76 6.61
N LYS A 77 -6.42 -6.98 6.92
CA LYS A 77 -5.41 -7.28 7.94
C LYS A 77 -4.13 -7.79 7.29
N GLY A 78 -3.01 -7.18 7.67
CA GLY A 78 -1.65 -7.59 7.29
C GLY A 78 -1.32 -7.54 5.80
N ILE A 79 -2.16 -6.90 4.98
CA ILE A 79 -1.84 -6.65 3.57
C ILE A 79 -0.70 -5.62 3.51
N GLU A 80 0.47 -6.05 3.05
CA GLU A 80 1.70 -5.23 3.05
C GLU A 80 1.51 -3.92 2.30
N THR A 81 0.83 -3.97 1.16
CA THR A 81 0.57 -2.81 0.29
C THR A 81 -0.23 -1.70 0.97
N MET A 82 -1.04 -2.03 1.99
CA MET A 82 -1.80 -1.05 2.78
C MET A 82 -0.97 -0.39 3.90
N ARG A 83 0.29 -0.80 4.08
CA ARG A 83 1.19 -0.20 5.07
C ARG A 83 1.74 1.15 4.60
N ARG A 84 2.14 2.00 5.55
CA ARG A 84 2.50 3.40 5.29
C ARG A 84 3.73 3.57 4.40
N ASP A 85 4.60 2.57 4.37
CA ASP A 85 5.86 2.48 3.64
C ASP A 85 5.74 2.17 2.15
N ASN A 86 4.52 2.03 1.62
CA ASN A 86 4.23 1.89 0.20
C ASN A 86 3.72 3.18 -0.44
N CYS A 87 3.95 3.31 -1.75
CA CYS A 87 3.47 4.45 -2.53
C CYS A 87 1.94 4.47 -2.58
N LEU A 88 1.39 5.65 -2.79
CA LEU A 88 -0.06 5.84 -2.81
C LEU A 88 -0.71 5.11 -3.99
N LEU A 89 -0.02 5.02 -5.14
CA LEU A 89 -0.48 4.27 -6.30
C LEU A 89 -0.82 2.81 -5.94
N VAL A 90 0.10 2.13 -5.25
CA VAL A 90 -0.07 0.72 -4.87
C VAL A 90 -1.21 0.54 -3.87
N LYS A 91 -1.37 1.47 -2.92
CA LYS A 91 -2.50 1.46 -1.96
C LYS A 91 -3.84 1.59 -2.68
N ASN A 92 -3.94 2.55 -3.59
CA ASN A 92 -5.15 2.79 -4.36
C ASN A 92 -5.46 1.59 -5.26
N LEU A 93 -4.45 1.07 -5.95
CA LEU A 93 -4.58 -0.10 -6.82
C LEU A 93 -5.16 -1.31 -6.07
N VAL A 94 -4.61 -1.63 -4.90
CA VAL A 94 -5.07 -2.76 -4.09
C VAL A 94 -6.44 -2.51 -3.48
N THR A 95 -6.70 -1.29 -2.98
CA THR A 95 -8.01 -0.95 -2.40
C THR A 95 -9.12 -1.09 -3.42
N GLU A 96 -8.93 -0.54 -4.63
CA GLU A 96 -9.90 -0.63 -5.71
C GLU A 96 -10.05 -2.07 -6.24
N SER A 97 -8.95 -2.82 -6.33
CA SER A 97 -9.03 -4.24 -6.71
C SER A 97 -9.83 -5.05 -5.70
N LEU A 98 -9.62 -4.83 -4.40
CA LEU A 98 -10.39 -5.47 -3.35
C LEU A 98 -11.85 -5.03 -3.35
N HIS A 99 -12.14 -3.77 -3.63
CA HIS A 99 -13.50 -3.27 -3.80
C HIS A 99 -14.23 -4.03 -4.91
N LYS A 100 -13.62 -4.10 -6.09
CA LYS A 100 -14.18 -4.84 -7.25
C LYS A 100 -14.43 -6.31 -6.95
N ILE A 101 -13.50 -6.96 -6.25
CA ILE A 101 -13.63 -8.39 -5.93
C ILE A 101 -14.67 -8.65 -4.84
N LEU A 102 -14.67 -7.87 -3.75
CA LEU A 102 -15.47 -8.15 -2.56
C LEU A 102 -16.88 -7.53 -2.62
N ILE A 103 -17.02 -6.36 -3.23
CA ILE A 103 -18.29 -5.62 -3.30
C ILE A 103 -18.95 -5.90 -4.66
N ASP A 104 -18.26 -5.59 -5.76
CA ASP A 104 -18.84 -5.70 -7.10
C ASP A 104 -18.89 -7.17 -7.59
N ARG A 105 -18.13 -8.06 -6.93
CA ARG A 105 -17.94 -9.48 -7.29
C ARG A 105 -17.44 -9.67 -8.73
N ASP A 106 -16.66 -8.73 -9.21
CA ASP A 106 -16.11 -8.70 -10.56
C ASP A 106 -14.59 -8.91 -10.54
N VAL A 107 -14.19 -10.18 -10.59
CA VAL A 107 -12.78 -10.59 -10.66
C VAL A 107 -12.14 -10.20 -12.02
N PRO A 108 -12.81 -10.42 -13.17
CA PRO A 108 -12.29 -9.96 -14.47
C PRO A 108 -12.03 -8.45 -14.52
N GLY A 109 -12.98 -7.63 -14.08
CA GLY A 109 -12.82 -6.17 -14.07
C GLY A 109 -11.74 -5.69 -13.10
N ALA A 110 -11.52 -6.40 -11.99
CA ALA A 110 -10.36 -6.13 -11.13
C ALA A 110 -9.04 -6.42 -11.85
N ALA A 111 -8.94 -7.53 -12.59
CA ALA A 111 -7.74 -7.86 -13.36
C ALA A 111 -7.48 -6.86 -14.50
N GLU A 112 -8.54 -6.42 -15.18
CA GLU A 112 -8.45 -5.39 -16.22
C GLU A 112 -8.00 -4.04 -15.65
N TYR A 113 -8.54 -3.63 -14.50
CA TYR A 113 -8.14 -2.41 -13.81
C TYR A 113 -6.64 -2.40 -13.49
N VAL A 114 -6.10 -3.54 -13.02
CA VAL A 114 -4.66 -3.65 -12.76
C VAL A 114 -3.84 -3.54 -14.04
N LYS A 115 -4.26 -4.23 -15.12
CA LYS A 115 -3.58 -4.14 -16.43
C LYS A 115 -3.56 -2.72 -16.97
N ASN A 116 -4.68 -2.00 -16.87
CA ASN A 116 -4.78 -0.61 -17.34
C ASN A 116 -3.88 0.31 -16.52
N THR A 117 -3.86 0.14 -15.18
CA THR A 117 -2.96 0.92 -14.31
C THR A 117 -1.48 0.68 -14.64
N ILE A 118 -1.10 -0.57 -14.94
CA ILE A 118 0.27 -0.90 -15.38
C ILE A 118 0.56 -0.26 -16.75
N SER A 119 -0.39 -0.30 -17.67
CA SER A 119 -0.26 0.34 -18.98
C SER A 119 -0.03 1.85 -18.87
N ASP A 120 -0.83 2.54 -18.05
CA ASP A 120 -0.69 3.97 -17.80
C ASP A 120 0.65 4.32 -17.12
N LEU A 121 1.14 3.45 -16.23
CA LEU A 121 2.45 3.61 -15.62
C LEU A 121 3.57 3.54 -16.68
N LEU A 122 3.52 2.55 -17.58
CA LEU A 122 4.51 2.37 -18.65
C LEU A 122 4.45 3.50 -19.69
N MET A 123 3.27 4.05 -19.93
CA MET A 123 3.06 5.21 -20.81
C MET A 123 3.38 6.56 -20.14
N ASN A 124 3.84 6.55 -18.88
CA ASN A 124 4.15 7.75 -18.10
C ASN A 124 2.95 8.72 -17.98
N ARG A 125 1.74 8.16 -17.87
CA ARG A 125 0.47 8.90 -17.72
C ARG A 125 0.03 9.07 -16.26
N ILE A 126 0.81 8.54 -15.32
CA ILE A 126 0.52 8.60 -13.89
C ILE A 126 1.27 9.77 -13.26
N ASP A 127 0.59 10.51 -12.38
CA ASP A 127 1.21 11.57 -11.60
C ASP A 127 2.30 11.03 -10.67
N LEU A 128 3.48 11.65 -10.72
CA LEU A 128 4.63 11.34 -9.88
C LEU A 128 4.31 11.45 -8.39
N SER A 129 3.34 12.28 -7.99
CA SER A 129 2.91 12.41 -6.59
C SER A 129 2.45 11.07 -5.99
N LEU A 130 1.84 10.20 -6.82
CA LEU A 130 1.33 8.89 -6.41
C LEU A 130 2.45 7.86 -6.18
N LEU A 131 3.63 8.10 -6.75
CA LEU A 131 4.80 7.24 -6.65
C LEU A 131 5.70 7.57 -5.45
N VAL A 132 5.40 8.65 -4.73
CA VAL A 132 6.19 9.07 -3.56
C VAL A 132 6.09 8.04 -2.44
N ILE A 133 7.24 7.61 -1.93
CA ILE A 133 7.36 6.71 -0.78
C ILE A 133 8.05 7.45 0.36
N THR A 134 7.39 7.52 1.51
CA THR A 134 7.95 8.14 2.72
C THR A 134 8.40 7.05 3.69
N LYS A 135 9.70 6.98 3.95
CA LYS A 135 10.29 6.15 5.01
C LYS A 135 10.94 7.03 6.07
N GLY A 136 10.62 6.77 7.33
CA GLY A 136 11.23 7.47 8.46
C GLY A 136 12.71 7.09 8.60
N LEU A 137 13.59 8.09 8.65
CA LEU A 137 15.00 7.90 8.99
C LEU A 137 15.11 7.76 10.51
N THR A 138 15.32 6.55 11.00
CA THR A 138 15.38 6.24 12.44
C THR A 138 16.81 6.30 13.00
N LYS A 139 17.84 6.20 12.15
CA LYS A 139 19.24 6.32 12.57
C LYS A 139 20.06 7.23 11.63
N THR A 140 21.02 7.94 12.20
CA THR A 140 21.98 8.77 11.47
C THR A 140 23.14 7.92 10.96
N GLY A 141 23.31 7.84 9.63
CA GLY A 141 24.57 7.63 8.90
C GLY A 141 25.39 6.37 9.19
N ASP A 142 25.88 6.22 10.42
CA ASP A 142 26.93 5.30 10.80
C ASP A 142 26.43 3.99 11.45
N ASP A 143 25.14 3.92 11.82
CA ASP A 143 24.55 2.74 12.50
C ASP A 143 23.78 1.77 11.57
N TYR A 144 23.84 1.96 10.25
CA TYR A 144 23.20 1.03 9.30
C TYR A 144 24.22 0.01 8.79
N GLU A 145 24.17 -1.22 9.34
CA GLU A 145 24.94 -2.38 8.83
C GLU A 145 24.60 -2.71 7.36
N VAL A 146 23.39 -2.37 6.90
CA VAL A 146 22.93 -2.53 5.52
C VAL A 146 22.53 -1.17 4.96
N LYS A 147 23.23 -0.71 3.90
CA LYS A 147 22.96 0.57 3.24
C LYS A 147 21.57 0.57 2.62
N SER A 148 20.64 1.29 3.22
CA SER A 148 19.28 1.44 2.70
C SER A 148 19.21 2.56 1.64
N ALA A 149 18.42 2.37 0.59
CA ALA A 149 18.32 3.34 -0.52
C ALA A 149 17.89 4.76 -0.08
N HIS A 150 17.05 4.86 0.95
CA HIS A 150 16.63 6.14 1.53
C HIS A 150 17.72 6.78 2.40
N GLY A 151 18.55 5.98 3.09
CA GLY A 151 19.72 6.46 3.82
C GLY A 151 20.76 7.06 2.87
N GLU A 152 21.03 6.39 1.76
CA GLU A 152 21.95 6.89 0.73
C GLU A 152 21.42 8.17 0.07
N LEU A 153 20.13 8.23 -0.26
CA LEU A 153 19.51 9.45 -0.79
C LEU A 153 19.62 10.61 0.21
N ALA A 154 19.35 10.35 1.49
CA ALA A 154 19.46 11.37 2.55
C ALA A 154 20.90 11.87 2.72
N GLU A 155 21.90 10.98 2.64
CA GLU A 155 23.31 11.37 2.69
C GLU A 155 23.74 12.17 1.46
N ARG A 156 23.29 11.78 0.26
CA ARG A 156 23.49 12.54 -0.98
C ARG A 156 22.83 13.91 -0.89
N MET A 157 21.60 14.01 -0.40
CA MET A 157 20.91 15.28 -0.18
C MET A 157 21.63 16.14 0.87
N ARG A 158 22.21 15.57 1.93
CA ARG A 158 23.04 16.30 2.90
C ARG A 158 24.33 16.82 2.25
N LYS A 159 25.00 16.02 1.42
CA LYS A 159 26.19 16.45 0.66
C LYS A 159 25.84 17.56 -0.32
N VAL A 160 24.74 17.43 -1.06
CA VAL A 160 24.22 18.47 -1.98
C VAL A 160 23.82 19.73 -1.22
N ARG A 161 23.13 19.62 -0.08
CA ARG A 161 22.78 20.76 0.78
C ARG A 161 24.03 21.44 1.34
N ARG A 162 25.02 20.68 1.78
CA ARG A 162 26.31 21.22 2.26
C ARG A 162 27.04 21.95 1.15
N LEU A 163 27.04 21.40 -0.07
CA LEU A 163 27.62 22.03 -1.26
C LEU A 163 26.87 23.31 -1.64
N LEU A 164 25.53 23.30 -1.66
CA LEU A 164 24.69 24.47 -1.94
C LEU A 164 24.82 25.57 -0.89
N CYS A 165 24.89 25.22 0.40
CA CYS A 165 25.12 26.19 1.48
C CYS A 165 26.57 26.68 1.54
N SER A 166 27.53 25.92 1.02
CA SER A 166 28.94 26.36 0.85
C SER A 166 29.20 27.09 -0.47
N ALA A 167 28.27 27.03 -1.42
CA ALA A 167 28.38 27.71 -2.70
C ALA A 167 28.16 29.21 -2.48
N ARG A 168 29.15 30.02 -2.86
CA ARG A 168 28.98 31.47 -2.91
C ARG A 168 27.79 31.80 -3.82
N PRO A 169 26.92 32.77 -3.46
CA PRO A 169 25.82 33.18 -4.32
C PRO A 169 26.37 33.61 -5.68
N VAL A 170 25.88 32.99 -6.75
CA VAL A 170 26.16 33.44 -8.11
C VAL A 170 25.30 34.67 -8.36
N VAL A 171 25.92 35.84 -8.44
CA VAL A 171 25.25 37.06 -8.87
C VAL A 171 25.00 36.94 -10.36
N ILE A 172 23.75 36.77 -10.74
CA ILE A 172 23.33 36.87 -12.14
C ILE A 172 23.32 38.37 -12.47
N GLN A 173 24.34 38.84 -13.19
CA GLN A 173 24.32 40.20 -13.74
C GLN A 173 23.33 40.25 -14.89
N THR A 174 22.14 40.80 -14.66
CA THR A 174 21.22 41.13 -15.74
C THR A 174 21.68 42.43 -16.39
N ALA A 175 22.04 42.40 -17.67
CA ALA A 175 22.20 43.60 -18.47
C ALA A 175 20.86 44.35 -18.53
N ALA A 176 20.90 45.69 -18.52
CA ALA A 176 19.71 46.55 -18.40
C ALA A 176 18.69 46.37 -19.56
N ASN A 177 19.08 45.75 -20.67
CA ASN A 177 18.21 45.33 -21.77
C ASN A 177 18.69 43.98 -22.32
N PRO A 178 18.06 42.84 -21.97
CA PRO A 178 18.51 41.53 -22.42
C PRO A 178 18.06 41.22 -23.85
N THR A 179 18.95 40.65 -24.66
CA THR A 179 18.64 40.15 -26.01
C THR A 179 18.01 38.76 -25.91
N ILE A 180 17.25 38.32 -26.93
CA ILE A 180 16.58 36.99 -26.95
C ILE A 180 17.58 35.83 -26.70
N SER A 181 18.78 35.94 -27.28
CA SER A 181 19.90 35.00 -27.06
C SER A 181 20.32 34.89 -25.57
N ASP A 182 20.33 36.01 -24.86
CA ASP A 182 20.76 36.05 -23.45
C ASP A 182 19.71 35.40 -22.54
N GLN A 183 18.43 35.54 -22.89
CA GLN A 183 17.32 34.89 -22.21
C GLN A 183 17.31 33.37 -22.44
N GLU A 184 17.58 32.91 -23.65
CA GLU A 184 17.71 31.47 -23.96
C GLU A 184 18.87 30.82 -23.21
N GLN A 185 20.02 31.48 -23.12
CA GLN A 185 21.15 30.99 -22.32
C GLN A 185 20.83 30.93 -20.82
N GLN A 186 20.11 31.91 -20.29
CA GLN A 186 19.62 31.89 -18.90
C GLN A 186 18.64 30.75 -18.66
N GLN A 187 17.73 30.52 -19.60
CA GLN A 187 16.73 29.46 -19.51
C GLN A 187 17.39 28.08 -19.59
N ASP A 188 18.40 27.90 -20.44
CA ASP A 188 19.17 26.65 -20.55
C ASP A 188 20.02 26.39 -19.29
N GLN A 189 20.56 27.45 -18.66
CA GLN A 189 21.25 27.32 -17.36
C GLN A 189 20.30 26.93 -16.22
N LEU A 190 19.13 27.56 -16.13
CA LEU A 190 18.09 27.19 -15.16
C LEU A 190 17.60 25.76 -15.39
N TRP A 191 17.46 25.34 -16.65
CA TRP A 191 17.07 24.00 -17.03
C TRP A 191 18.12 22.94 -16.64
N ARG A 192 19.42 23.22 -16.83
CA ARG A 192 20.51 22.34 -16.37
C ARG A 192 20.56 22.21 -14.84
N ILE A 193 20.23 23.28 -14.11
CA ILE A 193 20.11 23.24 -12.65
C ILE A 193 18.89 22.40 -12.23
N ALA A 194 17.75 22.56 -12.91
CA ALA A 194 16.55 21.75 -12.67
C ALA A 194 16.79 20.26 -12.98
N GLN A 195 17.45 19.91 -14.09
CA GLN A 195 17.80 18.53 -14.46
C GLN A 195 18.76 17.86 -13.45
N ARG A 196 19.71 18.63 -12.89
CA ARG A 196 20.57 18.17 -11.79
C ARG A 196 19.79 17.87 -10.51
N THR A 197 18.61 18.48 -10.35
CA THR A 197 17.73 18.28 -9.19
C THR A 197 16.67 17.18 -9.46
N ALA A 198 16.26 16.99 -10.71
CA ALA A 198 15.20 16.07 -11.13
C ALA A 198 15.63 14.60 -11.30
N SER A 199 16.93 14.28 -11.25
CA SER A 199 17.45 12.91 -11.43
C SER A 199 17.28 11.97 -10.21
N VAL A 200 16.35 12.29 -9.30
CA VAL A 200 16.12 11.57 -8.04
C VAL A 200 15.04 10.48 -8.12
N VAL A 201 14.35 10.31 -9.26
CA VAL A 201 13.39 9.19 -9.43
C VAL A 201 14.06 8.04 -10.17
N ARG A 202 14.86 7.23 -9.45
CA ARG A 202 15.21 5.89 -9.93
C ARG A 202 14.05 4.96 -9.64
N TYR A 203 13.49 4.38 -10.70
CA TYR A 203 12.58 3.26 -10.66
C TYR A 203 13.16 2.15 -9.77
N ASN A 204 12.50 1.91 -8.64
CA ASN A 204 12.83 0.82 -7.75
C ASN A 204 11.97 -0.38 -8.15
N ASN A 205 12.64 -1.49 -8.50
CA ASN A 205 12.10 -2.80 -8.89
C ASN A 205 11.10 -3.44 -7.89
N TYR A 206 10.82 -2.80 -6.77
CA TYR A 206 9.93 -3.30 -5.72
C TYR A 206 8.44 -3.32 -6.10
N LEU A 207 8.02 -2.48 -7.05
CA LEU A 207 6.61 -2.43 -7.49
C LEU A 207 6.22 -3.69 -8.28
N PHE A 208 7.16 -4.23 -9.07
CA PHE A 208 6.92 -5.38 -9.93
C PHE A 208 6.80 -6.67 -9.10
N ASP A 209 7.71 -6.92 -8.16
CA ASP A 209 7.74 -8.19 -7.42
C ASP A 209 6.53 -8.39 -6.49
N HIS A 210 6.05 -7.34 -5.81
CA HIS A 210 4.91 -7.49 -4.89
C HIS A 210 3.55 -7.55 -5.58
N LEU A 211 3.38 -6.90 -6.75
CA LEU A 211 2.14 -6.94 -7.52
C LEU A 211 2.01 -8.23 -8.34
N LEU A 212 3.14 -8.78 -8.86
CA LEU A 212 3.13 -10.07 -9.56
C LEU A 212 2.75 -11.22 -8.61
N VAL A 213 3.22 -11.22 -7.36
CA VAL A 213 2.92 -12.29 -6.40
C VAL A 213 1.43 -12.35 -6.05
N LEU A 214 0.73 -11.21 -6.00
CA LEU A 214 -0.73 -11.18 -5.79
C LEU A 214 -1.54 -11.65 -6.99
N LEU A 215 -1.00 -11.52 -8.22
CA LEU A 215 -1.67 -11.92 -9.48
C LEU A 215 -1.31 -13.34 -9.94
N ILE A 216 -0.12 -13.83 -9.63
CA ILE A 216 0.36 -15.17 -10.02
C ILE A 216 -0.14 -16.26 -9.06
N MET A 217 -0.36 -15.94 -7.78
CA MET A 217 -0.80 -16.92 -6.77
C MET A 217 -2.26 -17.41 -6.92
N ARG A 218 -2.96 -17.08 -8.01
CA ARG A 218 -4.30 -17.61 -8.30
C ARG A 218 -4.55 -18.04 -9.75
N THR A 219 -3.53 -17.97 -10.62
CA THR A 219 -3.62 -18.45 -12.00
C THR A 219 -2.99 -19.83 -12.20
N GLN A 220 -2.54 -20.49 -11.11
CA GLN A 220 -1.92 -21.83 -11.16
C GLN A 220 -2.73 -22.94 -10.48
N ASP A 221 -3.91 -22.65 -9.91
CA ASP A 221 -4.85 -23.69 -9.45
C ASP A 221 -6.02 -23.77 -10.42
N GLY A 222 -5.75 -24.36 -11.59
CA GLY A 222 -6.72 -24.82 -12.59
C GLY A 222 -6.37 -26.23 -13.01
#